data_AF-A0A4R8QX54-F1
#
_entry.id   AF-A0A4R8QX54-F1
#
_cell.length_a   1.000
_cell.length_b   1.000
_cell.length_c   1.000
_cell.angle_alpha   90.00
_cell.angle_beta   90.00
_cell.angle_gamma   90.00
#
_symmetry.space_group_name_H-M   'P 1'
#
loop_
_entity.id
_entity.type
_entity.pdbx_description
1 polymer ?
#
loop_
_entity_poly.entity_id
_entity_poly.type
_entity_poly.pdbx_seq_one_letter_code
_entity_poly.pdbx_strand_id
1 'polypeptide(L)'
;MGHPAGLRAGTRYAFSRNFREKGMIKLSTYLREYRVGDIVDIKANGAVQKGMPHKVYHGKTGVIYNVTKSAVGVIIYKKVKHRYIEKRINLRIEHISPSRSRDDFLRRVKENAALKKKAQAEGKPVQLKRLPAAPRDARTVSFKDNKPETVTPLPYETTI
;
A
#
# COMPACT_ATOMS: atom_id res chain seq x y z
N MET A 1 -37.75 -0.14 0.83
CA MET A 1 -37.42 0.61 -0.41
C MET A 1 -36.08 0.14 -0.94
N GLY A 2 -35.96 -0.16 -2.24
CA GLY A 2 -34.70 -0.56 -2.85
C GLY A 2 -33.74 0.62 -3.01
N HIS A 3 -32.45 0.42 -2.76
CA HIS A 3 -31.43 1.43 -3.08
C HIS A 3 -31.19 1.51 -4.59
N PRO A 4 -30.92 2.70 -5.14
CA PRO A 4 -30.57 2.84 -6.55
C PRO A 4 -29.26 2.12 -6.87
N ALA A 5 -29.30 1.17 -7.82
CA ALA A 5 -28.20 0.28 -8.17
C ALA A 5 -27.24 0.85 -9.24
N GLY A 6 -27.03 2.16 -9.25
CA GLY A 6 -26.15 2.82 -10.22
C GLY A 6 -24.66 2.45 -10.04
N LEU A 7 -23.90 2.45 -11.14
CA LEU A 7 -22.46 2.11 -11.15
C LEU A 7 -21.61 2.97 -10.21
N ARG A 8 -22.04 4.21 -9.96
CA ARG A 8 -21.39 5.19 -9.08
C ARG A 8 -22.22 5.55 -7.84
N ALA A 9 -23.22 4.73 -7.51
CA ALA A 9 -24.01 4.95 -6.30
C ALA A 9 -23.10 4.90 -5.06
N GLY A 10 -23.18 5.91 -4.18
CA GLY A 10 -22.39 5.98 -2.95
C GLY A 10 -20.91 6.33 -3.12
N THR A 11 -20.48 6.86 -4.29
CA THR A 11 -19.05 7.21 -4.52
C THR A 11 -18.73 8.69 -4.29
N ARG A 12 -19.57 9.44 -3.57
CA ARG A 12 -19.44 10.90 -3.36
C ARG A 12 -18.03 11.29 -2.88
N TYR A 13 -17.56 10.65 -1.83
CA TYR A 13 -16.23 10.90 -1.26
C TYR A 13 -15.15 10.00 -1.86
N ALA A 14 -15.49 8.73 -2.15
CA ALA A 14 -14.51 7.76 -2.67
C ALA A 14 -13.86 8.18 -3.99
N PHE A 15 -14.61 8.84 -4.88
CA PHE A 15 -14.09 9.32 -6.17
C PHE A 15 -13.83 10.83 -6.19
N SER A 16 -13.93 11.49 -5.03
CA SER A 16 -13.64 12.92 -4.93
C SER A 16 -12.14 13.17 -5.08
N ARG A 17 -11.78 14.36 -5.58
CA ARG A 17 -10.39 14.83 -5.54
C ARG A 17 -10.09 15.33 -4.14
N ASN A 18 -8.86 15.08 -3.68
CA ASN A 18 -8.40 15.59 -2.39
C ASN A 18 -8.43 17.13 -2.36
N PHE A 19 -8.48 17.68 -1.14
CA PHE A 19 -8.44 19.10 -0.91
C PHE A 19 -7.17 19.73 -1.51
N ARG A 20 -7.32 20.86 -2.23
CA ARG A 20 -6.24 21.56 -2.95
C ARG A 20 -5.47 20.72 -3.98
N GLU A 21 -6.00 19.56 -4.39
CA GLU A 21 -5.43 18.72 -5.46
C GLU A 21 -6.37 18.60 -6.68
N LYS A 22 -7.19 19.63 -6.92
CA LYS A 22 -8.05 19.70 -8.11
C LYS A 22 -7.25 20.25 -9.31
N GLY A 23 -7.71 19.96 -10.52
CA GLY A 23 -7.07 20.45 -11.76
C GLY A 23 -6.23 19.40 -12.47
N MET A 24 -5.13 19.84 -13.09
CA MET A 24 -4.29 19.00 -13.95
C MET A 24 -3.60 17.87 -13.17
N ILE A 25 -3.58 16.67 -13.76
CA ILE A 25 -2.88 15.52 -13.18
C ILE A 25 -1.38 15.66 -13.45
N LYS A 26 -0.55 15.35 -12.45
CA LYS A 26 0.92 15.37 -12.58
C LYS A 26 1.37 14.46 -13.71
N LEU A 27 2.29 14.96 -14.56
CA LEU A 27 2.83 14.23 -15.71
C LEU A 27 3.54 12.92 -15.33
N SER A 28 4.07 12.82 -14.11
CA SER A 28 4.66 11.60 -13.59
C SER A 28 3.71 10.40 -13.60
N THR A 29 2.40 10.63 -13.57
CA THR A 29 1.39 9.56 -13.69
C THR A 29 1.42 8.92 -15.07
N TYR A 30 1.63 9.70 -16.13
CA TYR A 30 1.62 9.24 -17.52
C TYR A 30 2.98 8.71 -17.98
N LEU A 31 4.08 9.25 -17.44
CA LEU A 31 5.45 8.81 -17.76
C LEU A 31 5.85 7.51 -17.05
N ARG A 32 5.00 6.98 -16.18
CA ARG A 32 5.25 5.75 -15.44
C ARG A 32 5.13 4.55 -16.37
N GLU A 33 6.19 3.76 -16.49
CA GLU A 33 6.16 2.49 -17.22
C GLU A 33 5.48 1.39 -16.39
N TYR A 34 4.74 0.53 -17.08
CA TYR A 34 4.09 -0.65 -16.51
C TYR A 34 4.38 -1.86 -17.39
N ARG A 35 4.67 -3.00 -16.75
CA ARG A 35 4.96 -4.27 -17.42
C ARG A 35 3.99 -5.34 -16.93
N VAL A 36 3.85 -6.40 -17.75
CA VAL A 36 3.09 -7.58 -17.36
C VAL A 36 3.75 -8.24 -16.14
N GLY A 37 2.95 -8.57 -15.13
CA GLY A 37 3.42 -9.12 -13.85
C GLY A 37 3.68 -8.09 -12.75
N ASP A 38 3.65 -6.79 -13.05
CA ASP A 38 3.78 -5.76 -12.02
C ASP A 38 2.55 -5.76 -11.10
N ILE A 39 2.81 -5.49 -9.81
CA ILE A 39 1.76 -5.39 -8.78
C ILE A 39 1.34 -3.93 -8.66
N VAL A 40 0.05 -3.69 -8.81
CA VAL A 40 -0.51 -2.34 -8.83
C VAL A 40 -1.71 -2.18 -7.92
N ASP A 41 -1.80 -1.01 -7.30
CA ASP A 41 -2.90 -0.56 -6.48
C ASP A 41 -3.86 0.29 -7.32
N ILE A 42 -5.16 0.08 -7.13
CA ILE A 42 -6.21 0.76 -7.88
C ILE A 42 -6.81 1.86 -7.03
N LYS A 43 -6.65 3.10 -7.48
CA LYS A 43 -7.23 4.28 -6.87
C LYS A 43 -7.90 5.13 -7.93
N ALA A 44 -9.23 5.10 -7.94
CA ALA A 44 -10.02 5.89 -8.87
C ALA A 44 -9.69 7.39 -8.74
N ASN A 45 -9.56 8.06 -9.88
CA ASN A 45 -9.27 9.48 -9.96
C ASN A 45 -10.46 10.19 -10.58
N GLY A 46 -11.20 10.97 -9.79
CA GLY A 46 -12.42 11.65 -10.25
C GLY A 46 -12.23 12.65 -11.39
N ALA A 47 -11.00 13.12 -11.65
CA ALA A 47 -10.71 14.04 -12.75
C ALA A 47 -10.79 13.38 -14.14
N VAL A 48 -10.64 12.05 -14.21
CA VAL A 48 -10.72 11.28 -15.46
C VAL A 48 -11.86 10.28 -15.35
N GLN A 49 -12.84 10.38 -16.23
CA GLN A 49 -14.02 9.52 -16.22
C GLN A 49 -13.83 8.25 -17.07
N LYS A 50 -12.98 8.30 -18.09
CA LYS A 50 -12.73 7.18 -19.00
C LYS A 50 -11.87 6.11 -18.33
N GLY A 51 -12.24 4.84 -18.53
CA GLY A 51 -11.50 3.70 -17.94
C GLY A 51 -11.51 3.66 -16.42
N MET A 52 -12.46 4.36 -15.78
CA MET A 52 -12.62 4.41 -14.33
C MET A 52 -13.01 3.03 -13.76
N PRO A 53 -12.38 2.57 -12.66
CA PRO A 53 -12.78 1.32 -12.02
C PRO A 53 -14.16 1.44 -11.38
N HIS A 54 -14.89 0.33 -11.33
CA HIS A 54 -16.07 0.21 -10.47
C HIS A 54 -15.66 0.33 -8.99
N LYS A 55 -16.53 0.92 -8.14
CA LYS A 55 -16.24 1.20 -6.72
C LYS A 55 -15.75 0.00 -5.90
N VAL A 56 -16.16 -1.21 -6.29
CA VAL A 56 -15.75 -2.47 -5.64
C VAL A 56 -14.23 -2.72 -5.76
N TYR A 57 -13.59 -2.20 -6.81
CA TYR A 57 -12.15 -2.35 -7.05
C TYR A 57 -11.33 -1.18 -6.50
N HIS A 58 -11.97 -0.14 -5.96
CA HIS A 58 -11.25 0.96 -5.33
C HIS A 58 -10.52 0.47 -4.08
N GLY A 59 -9.22 0.80 -3.97
CA GLY A 59 -8.35 0.34 -2.89
C GLY A 59 -7.98 -1.13 -2.97
N LYS A 60 -8.17 -1.79 -4.12
CA LYS A 60 -7.72 -3.17 -4.35
C LYS A 60 -6.38 -3.19 -5.06
N THR A 61 -5.60 -4.21 -4.77
CA THR A 61 -4.33 -4.51 -5.41
C THR A 61 -4.53 -5.67 -6.39
N GLY A 62 -3.86 -5.60 -7.54
CA GLY A 62 -3.92 -6.65 -8.55
C GLY A 62 -2.61 -6.77 -9.32
N VAL A 63 -2.60 -7.70 -10.27
CA VAL A 63 -1.43 -7.98 -11.13
C VAL A 63 -1.76 -7.63 -12.57
N ILE A 64 -0.85 -6.97 -13.26
CA ILE A 64 -1.02 -6.63 -14.67
C ILE A 64 -0.92 -7.89 -15.53
N TYR A 65 -1.91 -8.12 -16.39
CA TYR A 65 -1.87 -9.19 -17.40
C TYR A 65 -1.72 -8.68 -18.83
N ASN A 66 -2.12 -7.44 -19.11
CA ASN A 66 -2.05 -6.85 -20.44
C ASN A 66 -1.73 -5.35 -20.36
N VAL A 67 -1.02 -4.83 -21.36
CA VAL A 67 -0.67 -3.40 -21.46
C VAL A 67 -1.12 -2.90 -22.84
N THR A 68 -1.79 -1.76 -22.87
CA THR A 68 -2.28 -1.12 -24.10
C THR A 68 -1.82 0.34 -24.14
N LYS A 69 -2.11 1.05 -25.25
CA LYS A 69 -1.66 2.44 -25.47
C LYS A 69 -1.94 3.41 -24.30
N SER A 70 -3.12 3.31 -23.66
CA SER A 70 -3.55 4.25 -22.60
C SER A 70 -4.08 3.57 -21.35
N ALA A 71 -4.07 2.24 -21.33
CA ALA A 71 -4.73 1.46 -20.31
C ALA A 71 -3.97 0.17 -20.03
N VAL A 72 -4.24 -0.40 -18.86
CA VAL A 72 -3.64 -1.61 -18.35
C VAL A 72 -4.76 -2.57 -17.96
N GLY A 73 -4.60 -3.83 -18.33
CA GLY A 73 -5.43 -4.93 -17.89
C GLY A 73 -4.92 -5.47 -16.56
N VAL A 74 -5.76 -5.46 -15.52
CA VAL A 74 -5.41 -5.92 -14.17
C VAL A 74 -6.27 -7.13 -13.78
N ILE A 75 -5.64 -8.15 -13.22
CA ILE A 75 -6.29 -9.31 -12.60
C ILE A 75 -6.48 -9.05 -11.11
N ILE A 76 -7.71 -9.24 -10.63
CA ILE A 76 -8.07 -9.11 -9.21
C ILE A 76 -8.97 -10.28 -8.80
N TYR A 77 -8.75 -10.78 -7.58
CA TYR A 77 -9.66 -11.74 -6.96
C TYR A 77 -10.78 -11.00 -6.22
N LYS A 78 -12.00 -11.06 -6.76
CA LYS A 78 -13.19 -10.51 -6.11
C LYS A 78 -13.90 -11.61 -5.34
N LYS A 79 -14.17 -11.39 -4.05
CA LYS A 79 -15.07 -12.23 -3.27
C LYS A 79 -16.51 -12.05 -3.77
N VAL A 80 -17.15 -13.13 -4.18
CA VAL A 80 -18.56 -13.20 -4.58
C VAL A 80 -19.24 -14.25 -3.72
N LYS A 81 -20.00 -13.79 -2.71
CA LYS A 81 -20.60 -14.64 -1.68
C LYS A 81 -19.55 -15.54 -1.01
N HIS A 82 -19.54 -16.84 -1.32
CA HIS A 82 -18.71 -17.87 -0.69
C HIS A 82 -17.37 -18.13 -1.40
N ARG A 83 -17.13 -17.58 -2.60
CA ARG A 83 -15.92 -17.88 -3.39
C ARG A 83 -15.19 -16.65 -3.90
N TYR A 84 -13.91 -16.80 -4.21
CA TYR A 84 -13.13 -15.80 -4.94
C TYR A 84 -13.18 -16.10 -6.43
N ILE A 85 -13.44 -15.07 -7.23
CA ILE A 85 -13.49 -15.18 -8.68
C ILE A 85 -12.43 -14.25 -9.25
N GLU A 86 -11.62 -14.77 -10.17
CA GLU A 86 -10.70 -13.97 -10.98
C GLU A 86 -11.51 -12.98 -11.84
N LYS A 87 -11.20 -11.70 -11.71
CA LYS A 87 -11.78 -10.63 -12.51
C LYS A 87 -10.67 -9.93 -13.26
N ARG A 88 -10.83 -9.84 -14.57
CA ARG A 88 -9.99 -9.06 -15.48
C ARG A 88 -10.67 -7.73 -15.74
N ILE A 89 -9.98 -6.64 -15.45
CA ILE A 89 -10.50 -5.29 -15.64
C ILE A 89 -9.53 -4.46 -16.44
N ASN A 90 -10.05 -3.61 -17.32
CA ASN A 90 -9.27 -2.67 -18.11
C ASN A 90 -9.38 -1.30 -17.46
N LEU A 91 -8.25 -0.76 -17.03
CA LEU A 91 -8.18 0.51 -16.31
C LEU A 91 -7.21 1.45 -16.99
N ARG A 92 -7.55 2.73 -16.96
CA ARG A 92 -6.64 3.78 -17.39
C ARG A 92 -5.52 4.00 -16.38
N ILE A 93 -4.37 4.48 -16.87
CA ILE A 93 -3.14 4.66 -16.09
C ILE A 93 -3.35 5.64 -14.92
N GLU A 94 -4.22 6.64 -15.10
CA GLU A 94 -4.58 7.65 -14.09
C GLU A 94 -5.25 7.08 -12.85
N HIS A 95 -5.73 5.83 -12.91
CA HIS A 95 -6.40 5.14 -11.82
C HIS A 95 -5.54 4.08 -11.14
N ILE A 96 -4.28 3.96 -11.55
CA ILE A 96 -3.36 2.93 -11.11
C ILE A 96 -2.12 3.58 -10.51
N SER A 97 -1.58 2.95 -9.47
CA SER A 97 -0.26 3.26 -8.92
C SER A 97 0.49 1.96 -8.58
N PRO A 98 1.80 1.84 -8.85
CA PRO A 98 2.57 0.66 -8.43
C PRO A 98 2.60 0.49 -6.91
N SER A 99 2.52 -0.77 -6.49
CA SER A 99 2.46 -1.10 -5.07
C SER A 99 3.85 -1.13 -4.45
N ARG A 100 4.06 -0.30 -3.41
CA ARG A 100 5.33 -0.25 -2.65
C ARG A 100 5.64 -1.55 -1.89
N SER A 101 4.62 -2.40 -1.69
CA SER A 101 4.79 -3.70 -1.02
C SER A 101 5.77 -4.62 -1.76
N ARG A 102 5.80 -4.55 -3.09
CA ARG A 102 6.72 -5.34 -3.92
C ARG A 102 8.13 -4.76 -3.90
N ASP A 103 8.27 -3.44 -3.87
CA ASP A 103 9.59 -2.78 -3.88
C ASP A 103 10.42 -3.17 -2.65
N ASP A 104 9.81 -3.16 -1.46
CA ASP A 104 10.49 -3.57 -0.22
C ASP A 104 10.91 -5.04 -0.25
N PHE A 105 10.03 -5.90 -0.76
CA PHE A 105 10.34 -7.31 -0.96
C PHE A 105 11.54 -7.51 -1.90
N LEU A 106 11.55 -6.83 -3.05
CA LEU A 106 12.64 -6.93 -4.04
C LEU A 106 13.97 -6.41 -3.48
N ARG A 107 13.94 -5.29 -2.74
CA ARG A 107 15.13 -4.78 -2.04
C ARG A 107 15.71 -5.83 -1.09
N ARG A 108 14.86 -6.42 -0.25
CA ARG A 108 15.26 -7.49 0.68
C ARG A 108 15.80 -8.73 -0.02
N VAL A 109 15.23 -9.14 -1.16
CA VAL A 109 15.74 -10.27 -1.95
C VAL A 109 17.18 -10.01 -2.40
N LYS A 110 17.48 -8.79 -2.88
CA LYS A 110 18.83 -8.40 -3.29
C LYS A 110 19.80 -8.38 -2.10
N GLU A 111 19.39 -7.80 -0.98
CA GLU A 111 20.18 -7.76 0.26
C GLU A 111 20.50 -9.16 0.78
N ASN A 112 19.49 -10.04 0.84
CA ASN A 112 19.65 -11.43 1.26
C ASN A 112 20.60 -12.21 0.34
N ALA A 113 20.52 -11.99 -0.97
CA ALA A 113 21.44 -12.62 -1.92
C ALA A 113 22.89 -12.16 -1.70
N ALA A 114 23.10 -10.86 -1.45
CA ALA A 114 24.41 -10.30 -1.14
C ALA A 114 24.98 -10.87 0.18
N LEU A 115 24.16 -10.91 1.24
CA LEU A 115 24.54 -11.49 2.53
C LEU A 115 24.87 -12.98 2.42
N LYS A 116 24.09 -13.74 1.64
CA LYS A 116 24.36 -15.15 1.39
C LYS A 116 25.70 -15.37 0.69
N LYS A 117 26.02 -14.55 -0.32
CA LYS A 117 27.30 -14.62 -1.04
C LYS A 117 28.49 -14.29 -0.12
N LYS A 118 28.36 -13.26 0.74
CA LYS A 118 29.38 -12.91 1.73
C LYS A 118 29.59 -14.01 2.78
N ALA A 119 28.51 -14.54 3.32
CA ALA A 119 28.53 -15.65 4.28
C ALA A 119 29.21 -16.90 3.72
N GLN A 120 28.97 -17.22 2.45
CA GLN A 120 29.63 -18.32 1.75
C GLN A 120 31.13 -18.10 1.58
N ALA A 121 31.56 -16.87 1.29
CA ALA A 121 32.98 -16.53 1.17
C ALA A 121 33.72 -16.53 2.52
N GLU A 122 33.05 -16.11 3.59
CA GLU A 122 33.61 -16.09 4.96
C GLU A 122 33.48 -17.43 5.71
N GLY A 123 32.67 -18.37 5.20
CA GLY A 123 32.39 -19.65 5.85
C GLY A 123 31.52 -19.58 7.11
N LYS A 124 30.85 -18.45 7.36
CA LYS A 124 29.99 -18.24 8.55
C LYS A 124 28.51 -18.47 8.21
N PRO A 125 27.72 -19.14 9.07
CA PRO A 125 26.29 -19.26 8.87
C PRO A 125 25.58 -17.90 9.06
N VAL A 126 24.57 -17.61 8.24
CA VAL A 126 23.77 -16.37 8.32
C VAL A 126 22.27 -16.67 8.39
N GLN A 127 21.56 -16.01 9.31
CA GLN A 127 20.11 -16.10 9.43
C GLN A 127 19.42 -15.06 8.53
N LEU A 128 18.77 -15.51 7.46
CA LEU A 128 18.10 -14.64 6.47
C LEU A 128 16.58 -14.46 6.72
N LYS A 129 16.01 -15.28 7.61
CA LYS A 129 14.59 -15.22 7.95
C LYS A 129 14.34 -14.08 8.92
N ARG A 130 13.28 -13.33 8.71
CA ARG A 130 12.82 -12.30 9.65
C ARG A 130 12.29 -12.96 10.92
N LEU A 131 12.56 -12.35 12.05
CA LEU A 131 11.99 -12.71 13.34
C LEU A 131 11.03 -11.61 13.81
N PRO A 132 10.00 -11.96 14.59
CA PRO A 132 9.20 -10.95 15.30
C PRO A 132 10.07 -10.22 16.34
N ALA A 133 9.53 -9.12 16.89
CA ALA A 133 10.19 -8.42 17.98
C ALA A 133 10.36 -9.37 19.18
N ALA A 134 11.60 -9.52 19.64
CA ALA A 134 11.92 -10.29 20.84
C ALA A 134 11.59 -9.48 22.10
N PRO A 135 11.45 -10.14 23.27
CA PRO A 135 11.47 -9.46 24.55
C PRO A 135 12.70 -8.54 24.66
N ARG A 136 12.55 -7.42 25.37
CA ARG A 136 13.68 -6.52 25.60
C ARG A 136 14.75 -7.23 26.42
N ASP A 137 16.00 -7.11 26.01
CA ASP A 137 17.12 -7.61 26.79
C ASP A 137 17.28 -6.84 28.10
N ALA A 138 17.92 -7.49 29.08
CA ALA A 138 18.30 -6.85 30.33
C ALA A 138 19.25 -5.68 30.05
N ARG A 139 18.97 -4.52 30.67
CA ARG A 139 19.83 -3.34 30.57
C ARG A 139 19.91 -2.62 31.91
N THR A 140 21.07 -2.05 32.20
CA THR A 140 21.28 -1.20 33.37
C THR A 140 21.03 0.25 32.99
N VAL A 141 20.22 0.96 33.79
CA VAL A 141 19.98 2.40 33.63
C VAL A 141 20.76 3.13 34.73
N SER A 142 21.63 4.06 34.35
CA SER A 142 22.44 4.83 35.29
C SER A 142 21.67 6.03 35.85
N PHE A 143 21.83 6.27 37.16
CA PHE A 143 21.23 7.37 37.89
C PHE A 143 22.12 8.62 37.99
N LYS A 144 23.33 8.60 37.40
CA LYS A 144 24.32 9.68 37.57
C LYS A 144 23.80 11.04 37.09
N ASP A 145 23.19 11.07 35.90
CA ASP A 145 22.67 12.29 35.25
C ASP A 145 21.15 12.22 35.01
N ASN A 146 20.49 11.16 35.48
CA ASN A 146 19.06 10.92 35.30
C ASN A 146 18.43 10.44 36.61
N LYS A 147 18.21 11.39 37.53
CA LYS A 147 17.55 11.12 38.81
C LYS A 147 16.05 10.89 38.57
N PRO A 148 15.42 9.90 39.23
CA PRO A 148 14.00 9.66 39.09
C PRO A 148 13.22 10.84 39.67
N GLU A 149 12.33 11.41 38.87
CA GLU A 149 11.41 12.46 39.31
C GLU A 149 10.18 11.83 39.96
N THR A 150 9.82 12.28 41.16
CA THR A 150 8.61 11.83 41.84
C THR A 150 7.43 12.64 41.31
N VAL A 151 6.50 11.99 40.64
CA VAL A 151 5.29 12.63 40.08
C VAL A 151 4.12 12.41 41.05
N THR A 152 3.32 13.45 41.28
CA THR A 152 2.11 13.40 42.14
C THR A 152 0.84 13.52 41.29
N PRO A 153 -0.30 12.93 41.73
CA PRO A 153 -1.55 13.08 41.01
C PRO A 153 -2.00 14.54 41.02
N LEU A 154 -2.44 15.04 39.86
CA LEU A 154 -2.99 16.39 39.74
C LEU A 154 -4.36 16.48 40.43
N PRO A 155 -4.69 17.63 41.06
CA PRO A 155 -6.00 17.85 41.63
C PRO A 155 -7.07 17.97 40.54
N TYR A 156 -8.33 17.71 40.91
CA TYR A 156 -9.48 17.90 40.04
C TYR A 156 -9.67 19.39 39.71
N GLU A 157 -9.90 19.70 38.43
CA GLU A 157 -10.10 21.06 37.93
C GLU A 157 -11.35 21.12 37.03
N THR A 158 -12.10 22.22 37.10
CA THR A 158 -13.35 22.44 36.37
C THR A 158 -13.20 23.39 35.17
N THR A 159 -11.99 23.58 34.65
CA THR A 159 -11.75 24.46 33.49
C THR A 159 -12.47 23.92 32.25
N ILE A 160 -13.44 24.72 31.76
CA ILE A 160 -14.22 24.49 30.54
C ILE A 160 -13.72 25.39 29.42
#